data_AF-A0A532TR08-F1
#
_entry.id   AF-A0A532TR08-F1
#
_cell.length_a   1.000
_cell.length_b   1.000
_cell.length_c   1.000
_cell.angle_alpha   90.00
_cell.angle_beta   90.00
_cell.angle_gamma   90.00
#
_symmetry.space_group_name_H-M   'P 1'
#
loop_
_entity.id
_entity.type
_entity.pdbx_description
1 polymer ?
#
loop_
_entity_poly.entity_id
_entity_poly.type
_entity_poly.pdbx_seq_one_letter_code
_entity_poly.pdbx_strand_id
1 'polypeptide(L)'
;GFDHCELALEAKIFEASHTYKLKGMDKYLTVIEENGRRYYKAYLADRLDGEWTPVADTAERPFAGWKNIRPAPGVEPWTDNVSHGEFIRDGCDQTLTIDPGNLRFIFQGMWDKDKSGRGYGQFQWRIGMLRPVSVVAVPD
;
A
#
# COMPACT_ATOMS: atom_id res chain seq x y z
N GLY A 1 -8.48 -9.28 24.25
CA GLY A 1 -8.04 -10.56 23.65
C GLY A 1 -8.39 -10.55 22.17
N PHE A 2 -7.90 -11.54 21.42
CA PHE A 2 -8.30 -11.80 20.02
C PHE A 2 -9.27 -12.99 19.98
N ASP A 3 -10.36 -12.92 20.75
CA ASP A 3 -11.34 -14.00 20.94
C ASP A 3 -12.52 -13.94 19.97
N HIS A 4 -12.69 -12.82 19.27
CA HIS A 4 -13.78 -12.60 18.33
C HIS A 4 -13.26 -12.05 17.00
N CYS A 5 -12.78 -12.97 16.16
CA CYS A 5 -12.36 -12.65 14.79
C CYS A 5 -13.51 -12.90 13.82
N GLU A 6 -13.79 -11.91 12.98
CA GLU A 6 -14.79 -11.99 11.93
C GLU A 6 -14.16 -11.73 10.55
N LEU A 7 -14.84 -12.19 9.49
CA LEU A 7 -14.44 -11.90 8.12
C LEU A 7 -14.73 -10.43 7.81
N ALA A 8 -13.70 -9.60 7.82
CA ALA A 8 -13.84 -8.17 7.51
C ALA A 8 -13.89 -7.88 5.99
N LEU A 9 -13.13 -8.63 5.18
CA LEU A 9 -13.04 -8.43 3.74
C LEU A 9 -12.65 -9.76 3.06
N GLU A 10 -13.44 -10.18 2.08
CA GLU A 10 -13.13 -11.33 1.22
C GLU A 10 -12.75 -10.86 -0.19
N ALA A 11 -11.51 -11.13 -0.58
CA ALA A 11 -11.00 -10.84 -1.91
C ALA A 11 -9.78 -11.73 -2.20
N LYS A 12 -9.23 -11.67 -3.41
CA LYS A 12 -7.90 -12.20 -3.66
C LYS A 12 -6.89 -11.27 -2.96
N ILE A 13 -6.35 -11.68 -1.82
CA ILE A 13 -5.39 -10.91 -1.02
C ILE A 13 -4.40 -11.88 -0.37
N PHE A 14 -3.25 -11.36 0.09
CA PHE A 14 -2.23 -12.18 0.73
C PHE A 14 -1.98 -11.78 2.19
N GLU A 15 -1.31 -10.66 2.43
CA GLU A 15 -0.85 -10.26 3.78
C GLU A 15 -0.64 -8.74 3.91
N ALA A 16 0.01 -8.30 5.00
CA ALA A 16 0.49 -6.94 5.20
C ALA A 16 -0.58 -5.83 5.09
N SER A 17 -1.79 -6.13 5.58
CA SER A 17 -2.88 -5.16 5.64
C SER A 17 -2.56 -4.00 6.60
N HIS A 18 -2.93 -2.79 6.20
CA HIS A 18 -2.94 -1.61 7.07
C HIS A 18 -4.21 -0.81 6.84
N THR A 19 -4.86 -0.41 7.94
CA THR A 19 -6.13 0.34 7.94
C THR A 19 -5.94 1.70 8.61
N TYR A 20 -6.41 2.76 7.95
CA TYR A 20 -6.18 4.14 8.37
C TYR A 20 -7.48 4.95 8.34
N LYS A 21 -7.64 5.88 9.29
CA LYS A 21 -8.63 6.96 9.17
C LYS A 21 -8.10 8.02 8.19
N LEU A 22 -8.96 8.51 7.30
CA LEU A 22 -8.60 9.60 6.39
C LEU A 22 -8.88 10.95 7.05
N LYS A 23 -7.84 11.79 7.16
CA LYS A 23 -7.96 13.14 7.72
C LYS A 23 -9.03 13.96 7.00
N GLY A 24 -9.90 14.59 7.77
CA GLY A 24 -10.96 15.46 7.24
C GLY A 24 -12.09 14.72 6.51
N MET A 25 -12.15 13.39 6.61
CA MET A 25 -13.18 12.56 5.97
C MET A 25 -13.75 11.55 6.95
N ASP A 26 -15.03 11.24 6.82
CA ASP A 26 -15.66 10.11 7.51
C ASP A 26 -15.51 8.81 6.73
N LYS A 27 -14.25 8.47 6.43
CA LYS A 27 -13.87 7.26 5.70
C LYS A 27 -12.59 6.64 6.26
N TYR A 28 -12.46 5.34 6.05
CA TYR A 28 -11.27 4.55 6.30
C TYR A 28 -10.71 4.03 4.98
N LEU A 29 -9.39 3.94 4.89
CA LEU A 29 -8.65 3.30 3.81
C LEU A 29 -7.98 2.05 4.36
N THR A 30 -8.17 0.90 3.73
CA THR A 30 -7.32 -0.26 3.95
C THR A 30 -6.49 -0.53 2.69
N VAL A 31 -5.20 -0.76 2.86
CA VAL A 31 -4.30 -1.26 1.81
C VAL A 31 -3.81 -2.65 2.17
N ILE A 32 -3.79 -3.57 1.21
CA ILE A 32 -3.44 -4.99 1.45
C ILE A 32 -2.57 -5.50 0.31
N GLU A 33 -1.53 -6.27 0.64
CA GLU A 33 -0.59 -6.83 -0.32
C GLU A 33 -1.16 -8.09 -1.00
N GLU A 34 -0.85 -8.25 -2.28
CA GLU A 34 -1.06 -9.48 -3.05
C GLU A 34 0.26 -10.22 -3.30
N ASN A 35 0.19 -11.55 -3.41
CA ASN A 35 1.34 -12.42 -3.60
C ASN A 35 1.89 -12.41 -5.05
N GLY A 36 3.02 -13.08 -5.29
CA GLY A 36 3.72 -13.09 -6.57
C GLY A 36 4.67 -11.90 -6.69
N ARG A 37 4.61 -11.17 -7.82
CA ARG A 37 5.20 -9.83 -7.93
C ARG A 37 4.35 -8.88 -7.08
N ARG A 38 4.89 -8.43 -5.96
CA ARG A 38 4.14 -7.81 -4.88
C ARG A 38 3.62 -6.43 -5.28
N TYR A 39 2.35 -6.19 -4.97
CA TYR A 39 1.68 -4.91 -5.16
C TYR A 39 0.58 -4.75 -4.10
N TYR A 40 0.18 -3.49 -3.87
CA TYR A 40 -0.90 -3.14 -2.97
C TYR A 40 -2.22 -2.97 -3.71
N LYS A 41 -3.27 -3.51 -3.09
CA LYS A 41 -4.67 -3.22 -3.34
C LYS A 41 -5.17 -2.21 -2.31
N ALA A 42 -6.25 -1.51 -2.62
CA ALA A 42 -6.88 -0.53 -1.73
C ALA A 42 -8.40 -0.64 -1.73
N TYR A 43 -9.00 -0.50 -0.54
CA TYR A 43 -10.44 -0.50 -0.31
C TYR A 43 -10.82 0.64 0.64
N LEU A 44 -12.01 1.19 0.48
CA LEU A 44 -12.59 2.20 1.35
C LEU A 44 -13.77 1.64 2.12
N ALA A 45 -13.98 2.12 3.34
CA ALA A 45 -15.19 1.85 4.12
C ALA A 45 -15.60 3.10 4.90
N ASP A 46 -16.89 3.25 5.19
CA ASP A 46 -17.40 4.32 6.05
C ASP A 46 -17.21 3.99 7.54
N ARG A 47 -17.09 2.69 7.87
CA ARG A 47 -16.89 2.17 9.22
C ARG A 47 -15.90 1.01 9.21
N LEU A 48 -15.21 0.77 10.33
CA LEU A 48 -14.25 -0.33 10.47
C LEU A 48 -14.91 -1.72 10.41
N ASP A 49 -16.16 -1.81 10.86
CA ASP A 49 -17.02 -3.00 10.87
C ASP A 49 -18.00 -3.04 9.67
N GLY A 50 -17.79 -2.16 8.68
CA GLY A 50 -18.66 -2.03 7.51
C GLY A 50 -18.14 -2.77 6.27
N GLU A 51 -18.82 -2.54 5.15
CA GLU A 51 -18.41 -3.07 3.84
C GLU A 51 -17.17 -2.31 3.30
N TRP A 52 -16.22 -3.07 2.79
CA TRP A 52 -15.00 -2.56 2.14
C TRP A 52 -15.15 -2.56 0.61
N THR A 53 -15.29 -1.39 0.01
CA THR A 53 -15.44 -1.23 -1.44
C THR A 53 -14.07 -1.06 -2.12
N PRO A 54 -13.76 -1.79 -3.20
CA PRO A 54 -12.48 -1.69 -3.90
C PRO A 54 -12.30 -0.33 -4.58
N VAL A 55 -11.11 0.26 -4.42
CA VAL A 55 -10.67 1.46 -5.15
C VAL A 55 -9.67 1.09 -6.24
N ALA A 56 -8.74 0.19 -5.94
CA ALA A 56 -7.70 -0.31 -6.84
C ALA A 56 -7.28 -1.70 -6.39
N ASP A 57 -7.74 -2.75 -7.06
CA ASP A 57 -7.72 -4.13 -6.54
C ASP A 57 -7.20 -5.18 -7.54
N THR A 58 -6.60 -4.74 -8.64
CA THR A 58 -6.04 -5.61 -9.69
C THR A 58 -4.57 -5.28 -9.99
N ALA A 59 -3.86 -6.22 -10.61
CA ALA A 59 -2.48 -6.01 -11.04
C ALA A 59 -2.37 -4.97 -12.17
N GLU A 60 -3.42 -4.81 -12.98
CA GLU A 60 -3.54 -3.84 -14.06
C GLU A 60 -3.82 -2.43 -13.52
N ARG A 61 -4.54 -2.33 -12.39
CA ARG A 61 -4.86 -1.08 -11.72
C ARG A 61 -4.58 -1.19 -10.21
N PRO A 62 -3.29 -1.30 -9.83
CA PRO A 62 -2.90 -1.44 -8.42
C PRO A 62 -2.99 -0.09 -7.71
N PHE A 63 -3.09 -0.12 -6.38
CA PHE A 63 -2.90 1.08 -5.58
C PHE A 63 -1.44 1.54 -5.65
N ALA A 64 -0.50 0.62 -5.39
CA ALA A 64 0.93 0.81 -5.62
C ALA A 64 1.55 -0.50 -6.13
N GLY A 65 2.16 -0.45 -7.32
CA GLY A 65 2.78 -1.63 -7.94
C GLY A 65 3.59 -1.26 -9.18
N TRP A 66 4.21 -2.26 -9.82
CA TRP A 66 5.10 -2.05 -10.97
C TRP A 66 4.46 -1.33 -12.17
N LYS A 67 3.13 -1.24 -12.23
CA LYS A 67 2.39 -0.50 -13.27
C LYS A 67 2.37 1.01 -13.04
N ASN A 68 2.48 1.48 -11.80
CA ASN A 68 2.26 2.89 -11.46
C ASN A 68 3.36 3.53 -10.59
N ILE A 69 4.31 2.74 -10.05
CA ILE A 69 5.52 3.29 -9.43
C ILE A 69 6.55 3.68 -10.48
N ARG A 70 7.36 4.67 -10.15
CA ARG A 70 8.54 5.06 -10.91
C ARG A 70 9.57 5.68 -9.97
N PRO A 71 10.87 5.55 -10.25
CA PRO A 71 11.89 6.22 -9.46
C PRO A 71 11.70 7.73 -9.49
N ALA A 72 12.03 8.39 -8.38
CA ALA A 72 12.10 9.85 -8.35
C ALA A 72 13.27 10.35 -9.22
N PRO A 73 13.29 11.63 -9.62
CA PRO A 73 14.43 12.23 -10.31
C PRO A 73 15.74 11.97 -9.55
N GLY A 74 16.76 11.46 -10.25
CA GLY A 74 18.06 11.12 -9.67
C GLY A 74 18.10 9.79 -8.90
N VAL A 75 17.03 8.99 -8.91
CA VAL A 75 17.00 7.65 -8.32
C VAL A 75 17.02 6.61 -9.42
N GLU A 76 18.01 5.71 -9.38
CA GLU A 76 18.05 4.55 -10.28
C GLU A 76 16.92 3.56 -9.94
N PRO A 77 16.26 2.95 -10.94
CA PRO A 77 15.32 1.85 -10.69
C PRO A 77 15.99 0.73 -9.89
N TRP A 78 15.32 0.26 -8.84
CA TRP A 78 15.90 -0.73 -7.92
C TRP A 78 14.91 -1.81 -7.45
N THR A 79 13.64 -1.67 -7.81
CA THR A 79 12.57 -2.59 -7.42
C THR A 79 11.43 -2.56 -8.41
N ASP A 80 10.75 -3.69 -8.52
CA ASP A 80 9.43 -3.79 -9.10
C ASP A 80 8.43 -4.59 -8.23
N ASN A 81 8.82 -4.81 -6.98
CA ASN A 81 7.94 -5.24 -5.90
C ASN A 81 7.65 -4.03 -5.01
N VAL A 82 6.37 -3.82 -4.71
CA VAL A 82 5.93 -2.99 -3.59
C VAL A 82 5.32 -3.96 -2.58
N SER A 83 6.14 -4.39 -1.63
CA SER A 83 5.75 -5.33 -0.56
C SER A 83 5.62 -4.55 0.76
N HIS A 84 5.37 -5.27 1.86
CA HIS A 84 5.10 -4.77 3.20
C HIS A 84 5.63 -3.35 3.47
N GLY A 85 4.68 -2.45 3.71
CA GLY A 85 4.93 -1.04 3.97
C GLY A 85 3.87 -0.42 4.88
N GLU A 86 4.12 0.82 5.29
CA GLU A 86 3.24 1.63 6.14
C GLU A 86 3.20 3.07 5.61
N PHE A 87 2.04 3.71 5.71
CA PHE A 87 1.95 5.15 5.48
C PHE A 87 2.59 5.92 6.64
N ILE A 88 3.28 7.02 6.32
CA ILE A 88 3.61 8.02 7.33
C ILE A 88 2.31 8.62 7.85
N ARG A 89 2.02 8.33 9.11
CA ARG A 89 0.80 8.77 9.81
C ARG A 89 0.85 10.26 10.15
N ASP A 90 -0.33 10.87 10.23
CA ASP A 90 -0.55 12.21 10.77
C ASP A 90 -0.86 12.11 12.27
N GLY A 91 0.20 11.90 13.06
CA GLY A 91 0.10 11.59 14.49
C GLY A 91 0.53 10.17 14.81
N CYS A 92 0.48 9.82 16.09
CA CYS A 92 0.95 8.52 16.60
C CYS A 92 -0.03 7.87 17.58
N ASP A 93 -1.27 8.33 17.62
CA ASP A 93 -2.31 7.74 18.46
C ASP A 93 -2.93 6.49 17.81
N GLN A 94 -3.90 5.90 18.52
CA GLN A 94 -4.59 4.67 18.11
C GLN A 94 -5.54 4.85 16.92
N THR A 95 -5.78 6.08 16.44
CA THR A 95 -6.71 6.32 15.31
C THR A 95 -6.09 6.00 13.96
N LEU A 96 -4.75 5.87 13.89
CA LEU A 96 -4.00 5.58 12.67
C LEU A 96 -4.37 6.55 11.53
N THR A 97 -4.47 7.84 11.83
CA THR A 97 -4.86 8.85 10.84
C THR A 97 -3.76 9.09 9.80
N ILE A 98 -4.14 9.22 8.52
CA ILE A 98 -3.25 9.65 7.42
C ILE A 98 -3.85 10.86 6.70
N ASP A 99 -2.98 11.71 6.14
CA ASP A 99 -3.39 12.86 5.32
C ASP A 99 -3.44 12.48 3.83
N PRO A 100 -4.64 12.38 3.21
CA PRO A 100 -4.75 12.04 1.78
C PRO A 100 -4.12 13.10 0.87
N GLY A 101 -3.91 14.34 1.35
CA GLY A 101 -3.21 15.40 0.62
C GLY A 101 -1.69 15.30 0.69
N ASN A 102 -1.12 14.46 1.56
CA ASN A 102 0.33 14.32 1.78
C ASN A 102 0.75 12.87 2.01
N LEU A 103 0.28 11.96 1.15
CA LEU A 103 0.61 10.54 1.23
C LEU A 103 2.10 10.28 1.03
N ARG A 104 2.70 9.56 1.99
CA ARG A 104 4.09 9.06 1.94
C ARG A 104 4.08 7.62 2.42
N PHE A 105 4.42 6.66 1.55
CA PHE A 105 4.34 5.24 1.85
C PHE A 105 5.73 4.64 1.91
N ILE A 106 6.19 4.24 3.10
CA ILE A 106 7.44 3.48 3.25
C ILE A 106 7.14 2.04 2.89
N PHE A 107 8.01 1.40 2.11
CA PHE A 107 7.80 0.03 1.65
C PHE A 107 9.12 -0.72 1.52
N GLN A 108 9.04 -2.05 1.58
CA GLN A 108 10.16 -2.91 1.18
C GLN A 108 10.05 -3.34 -0.29
N GLY A 109 11.16 -3.34 -1.00
CA GLY A 109 11.23 -3.66 -2.42
C GLY A 109 12.47 -4.49 -2.79
N MET A 110 12.37 -5.14 -3.95
CA MET A 110 13.46 -5.82 -4.68
C MET A 110 12.96 -6.14 -6.10
N TRP A 111 13.84 -6.61 -6.97
CA TRP A 111 13.41 -7.11 -8.27
C TRP A 111 12.78 -8.50 -8.16
N ASP A 112 11.69 -8.72 -8.87
CA ASP A 112 11.01 -10.02 -8.92
C ASP A 112 11.90 -11.12 -9.48
N LYS A 113 12.71 -10.78 -10.51
CA LYS A 113 13.70 -11.70 -11.09
C LYS A 113 14.72 -12.23 -10.06
N ASP A 114 14.99 -11.48 -9.00
CA ASP A 114 15.98 -11.84 -7.98
C ASP A 114 15.42 -12.87 -6.98
N LYS A 115 14.14 -13.22 -7.06
CA LYS A 115 13.52 -14.29 -6.25
C LYS A 115 13.84 -15.70 -6.77
N SER A 116 14.11 -15.82 -8.07
CA SER A 116 14.29 -17.13 -8.71
C SER A 116 15.45 -17.90 -8.09
N GLY A 117 15.22 -19.17 -7.74
CA GLY A 117 16.23 -20.05 -7.13
C GLY A 117 16.61 -19.71 -5.69
N ARG A 118 15.85 -18.84 -5.00
CA ARG A 118 16.11 -18.44 -3.61
C ARG A 118 14.91 -18.73 -2.69
N GLY A 119 15.20 -19.07 -1.43
CA GLY A 119 14.17 -19.12 -0.39
C GLY A 119 13.81 -17.72 0.10
N TYR A 120 12.60 -17.54 0.65
CA TYR A 120 12.10 -16.25 1.13
C TYR A 120 13.08 -15.55 2.09
N GLY A 121 13.68 -16.30 3.03
CA GLY A 121 14.65 -15.76 3.99
C GLY A 121 15.97 -15.27 3.38
N GLN A 122 16.19 -15.47 2.08
CA GLN A 122 17.39 -15.01 1.35
C GLN A 122 17.12 -13.78 0.48
N PHE A 123 15.86 -13.33 0.40
CA PHE A 123 15.47 -12.15 -0.38
C PHE A 123 16.14 -10.89 0.17
N GLN A 124 16.74 -10.12 -0.72
CA GLN A 124 17.51 -8.91 -0.39
C GLN A 124 16.60 -7.67 -0.45
N TRP A 125 15.65 -7.61 0.47
CA TRP A 125 14.72 -6.48 0.59
C TRP A 125 15.48 -5.19 0.95
N ARG A 126 15.08 -4.09 0.31
CA ARG A 126 15.54 -2.73 0.63
C ARG A 126 14.35 -1.83 0.90
N ILE A 127 14.54 -0.81 1.72
CA ILE A 127 13.47 0.13 2.09
C ILE A 127 13.48 1.33 1.14
N GLY A 128 12.30 1.73 0.68
CA GLY A 128 12.08 2.96 -0.07
C GLY A 128 10.85 3.70 0.41
N MET A 129 10.57 4.84 -0.23
CA MET A 129 9.39 5.66 0.02
C MET A 129 8.74 6.07 -1.30
N LEU A 130 7.42 5.88 -1.40
CA LEU A 130 6.59 6.40 -2.48
C LEU A 130 5.87 7.67 -2.05
N ARG A 131 5.63 8.54 -3.03
CA ARG A 131 4.72 9.68 -2.92
C ARG A 131 3.88 9.73 -4.20
N PRO A 132 2.59 10.11 -4.14
CA PRO A 132 1.83 10.43 -5.35
C PRO A 132 2.59 11.47 -6.15
N VAL A 133 2.59 11.34 -7.47
CA VAL A 133 3.12 12.41 -8.31
C VAL A 133 2.11 13.55 -8.26
N SER A 134 2.58 14.71 -7.79
CA SER A 134 1.80 15.94 -7.81
C SER A 134 1.30 16.16 -9.23
N VAL A 135 -0.01 16.23 -9.41
CA VAL A 135 -0.56 16.80 -10.63
C VAL A 135 -0.14 18.26 -10.57
N VAL A 136 0.87 18.65 -11.35
CA VAL A 136 1.10 20.07 -11.61
C VAL A 136 -0.20 20.52 -12.25
N ALA A 137 -0.97 21.36 -11.55
CA ALA A 137 -2.05 22.09 -12.18
C ALA A 137 -1.42 22.84 -13.35
N VAL A 138 -1.73 22.42 -14.57
CA VAL A 138 -1.46 23.24 -15.75
C VAL A 138 -2.30 24.49 -15.54
N PRO A 139 -1.72 25.68 -15.38
CA PRO A 139 -2.51 26.90 -15.37
C PRO A 139 -3.20 27.01 -16.73
N ASP A 140 -4.49 27.34 -16.72
CA ASP A 140 -5.24 27.72 -17.93
C ASP A 140 -4.50 28.81 -18.73
#